data_AF-A0A8K0ILL1-F1
#
_entry.id   AF-A0A8K0ILL1-F1
#
_cell.length_a   1.000
_cell.length_b   1.000
_cell.length_c   1.000
_cell.angle_alpha   90.00
_cell.angle_beta   90.00
_cell.angle_gamma   90.00
#
_symmetry.space_group_name_H-M   'P 1'
#
loop_
_entity.id
_entity.type
_entity.pdbx_description
1 polymer ?
#
loop_
_entity_poly.entity_id
_entity_poly.type
_entity_poly.pdbx_seq_one_letter_code
_entity_poly.pdbx_strand_id
1 'polypeptide(L)'
;MGAGVSSIVGPEGECGGHETGLGDLPERCVAEVFLYLDPPEICGLARLGRAFRGAASADFVWETKLPGNYWYLMGLVENEKSKTRCLSKKEIYARLCRPNPFDGGTKEFWLEKCKGGLCMSISSKAMLITGIDDRRYWNYIPTEESRLLVMENCWDFLEWLGPDTSTSVLMCLNDPSDIVRASAVSRSWRRFVIVNGFGKKLCIRICPEVSIFTRVIEVRSTEKSMEVGTSTAAEWESLEREHKVYTNLSHCLVSPMGKKDCIVDAISASSTDYYPDESIDNTLEPKDQVGWTPSYWSSGGQIDPEVPETLTYRLVSKLCIINEIKIQPFKAFFQSGDPIYSAKSVRFRMGYSRLSQGTGSCVTDGYAKSHAGADDNYSWMYVSPEFPMVQENVLQSFKLPRPVICIGGMVQIELSGVDIRETVWNSVLKYFPDASSIEDEARESQWHAPAARIRHWGAGRGWNQEILNAWFGPADVSDGEDEDDGDEESFA
;
A
#
# COMPACT_ATOMS: atom_id res chain seq x y z
N MET A 1 -31.00 65.88 -21.19
CA MET A 1 -32.25 65.56 -21.90
C MET A 1 -32.02 64.21 -22.58
N GLY A 2 -32.48 63.06 -22.05
CA GLY A 2 -33.81 62.45 -22.26
C GLY A 2 -34.04 62.18 -23.76
N ALA A 3 -34.48 61.03 -24.29
CA ALA A 3 -34.88 59.69 -23.84
C ALA A 3 -35.18 58.85 -25.12
N GLY A 4 -35.38 57.53 -25.00
CA GLY A 4 -35.97 56.63 -26.03
C GLY A 4 -35.05 55.46 -26.42
N VAL A 5 -34.99 54.34 -25.69
CA VAL A 5 -35.94 53.21 -25.59
C VAL A 5 -36.28 52.57 -26.94
N SER A 6 -35.82 51.32 -27.14
CA SER A 6 -36.71 50.26 -27.63
C SER A 6 -36.32 48.91 -27.01
N SER A 7 -37.30 48.33 -26.35
CA SER A 7 -37.34 47.04 -25.70
C SER A 7 -37.82 45.98 -26.70
N ILE A 8 -37.34 44.75 -26.59
CA ILE A 8 -38.16 43.58 -26.90
C ILE A 8 -38.05 42.62 -25.71
N VAL A 9 -39.20 42.34 -25.09
CA VAL A 9 -39.39 41.50 -23.92
C VAL A 9 -39.68 40.07 -24.38
N GLY A 10 -39.09 39.11 -23.68
CA GLY A 10 -39.53 37.71 -23.63
C GLY A 10 -39.07 37.12 -22.30
N PRO A 11 -39.96 36.86 -21.34
CA PRO A 11 -39.60 36.54 -19.96
C PRO A 11 -39.88 35.06 -19.65
N GLU A 12 -38.85 34.29 -19.33
CA GLU A 12 -39.03 33.06 -18.56
C GLU A 12 -37.88 32.97 -17.57
N GLY A 13 -38.26 32.85 -16.29
CA GLY A 13 -37.35 32.90 -15.17
C GLY A 13 -36.59 31.59 -15.08
N GLU A 14 -35.30 31.65 -15.36
CA GLU A 14 -34.34 30.73 -14.79
C GLU A 14 -33.43 31.54 -13.88
N CYS A 15 -33.46 31.15 -12.61
CA CYS A 15 -32.58 31.63 -11.57
C CYS A 15 -31.15 31.32 -12.00
N GLY A 16 -30.52 32.24 -12.74
CA GLY A 16 -29.11 32.21 -13.04
C GLY A 16 -28.34 32.34 -11.74
N GLY A 17 -28.13 31.20 -11.05
CA GLY A 17 -27.13 31.09 -10.03
C GLY A 17 -25.82 31.48 -10.67
N HIS A 18 -25.31 32.67 -10.37
CA HIS A 18 -23.90 32.92 -10.49
C HIS A 18 -23.23 31.82 -9.65
N GLU A 19 -22.67 30.81 -10.31
CA GLU A 19 -21.82 29.84 -9.65
C GLU A 19 -20.70 30.63 -8.99
N THR A 20 -20.80 30.85 -7.67
CA THR A 20 -19.77 31.52 -6.90
C THR A 20 -18.55 30.63 -6.92
N GLY A 21 -17.57 30.99 -7.74
CA GLY A 21 -16.34 30.24 -7.88
C GLY A 21 -15.38 30.55 -6.73
N LEU A 22 -14.34 29.74 -6.59
CA LEU A 22 -13.25 29.99 -5.64
C LEU A 22 -12.60 31.39 -5.82
N GLY A 23 -12.75 31.99 -7.00
CA GLY A 23 -12.27 33.34 -7.32
C GLY A 23 -13.12 34.50 -6.77
N ASP A 24 -14.33 34.22 -6.28
CA ASP A 24 -15.26 35.20 -5.71
C ASP A 24 -15.14 35.33 -4.18
N LEU A 25 -14.26 34.53 -3.55
CA LEU A 25 -13.94 34.62 -2.13
C LEU A 25 -13.26 35.97 -1.80
N PRO A 26 -13.68 36.66 -0.74
CA PRO A 26 -12.97 37.85 -0.25
C PRO A 26 -11.52 37.51 0.08
N GLU A 27 -10.60 38.41 -0.28
CA GLU A 27 -9.16 38.27 -0.02
C GLU A 27 -8.86 37.93 1.45
N ARG A 28 -9.61 38.53 2.37
CA ARG A 28 -9.51 38.27 3.80
C ARG A 28 -9.80 36.80 4.16
N CYS A 29 -10.80 36.17 3.55
CA CYS A 29 -11.12 34.77 3.79
C CYS A 29 -10.02 33.84 3.26
N VAL A 30 -9.44 34.16 2.11
CA VAL A 30 -8.32 33.38 1.55
C VAL A 30 -7.06 33.52 2.40
N ALA A 31 -6.80 34.70 2.93
CA ALA A 31 -5.63 34.97 3.74
C ALA A 31 -5.67 34.27 5.12
N GLU A 32 -6.85 34.09 5.71
CA GLU A 32 -7.03 33.23 6.91
C GLU A 32 -6.65 31.77 6.61
N VAL A 33 -7.02 31.24 5.45
CA VAL A 33 -6.61 29.89 5.02
C VAL A 33 -5.09 29.81 4.86
N PHE A 34 -4.45 30.85 4.32
CA PHE A 34 -2.99 30.88 4.13
C PHE A 34 -2.20 30.86 5.45
N LEU A 35 -2.80 31.23 6.58
CA LEU A 35 -2.13 31.09 7.89
C LEU A 35 -1.78 29.63 8.21
N TYR A 36 -2.58 28.67 7.71
CA TYR A 36 -2.40 27.24 7.95
C TYR A 36 -1.58 26.51 6.88
N LEU A 37 -1.12 27.22 5.84
CA LEU A 37 -0.39 26.62 4.72
C LEU A 37 1.10 26.95 4.74
N ASP A 38 1.90 26.12 4.08
CA ASP A 38 3.34 26.35 3.96
C ASP A 38 3.63 27.42 2.88
N PRO A 39 4.72 28.21 3.01
CA PRO A 39 5.09 29.25 2.05
C PRO A 39 5.14 28.83 0.57
N PRO A 40 5.60 27.61 0.19
CA PRO A 40 5.56 27.14 -1.19
C PRO A 40 4.13 26.91 -1.69
N GLU A 41 3.23 26.43 -0.83
CA GLU A 41 1.81 26.20 -1.15
C GLU A 41 1.09 27.53 -1.36
N ILE A 42 1.34 28.52 -0.49
CA ILE A 42 0.84 29.89 -0.65
C ILE A 42 1.28 30.46 -2.01
N CYS A 43 2.55 30.29 -2.39
CA CYS A 43 3.05 30.74 -3.69
C CYS A 43 2.42 29.98 -4.87
N GLY A 44 2.09 28.69 -4.68
CA GLY A 44 1.35 27.89 -5.65
C GLY A 44 -0.08 28.40 -5.85
N LEU A 45 -0.83 28.58 -4.76
CA LEU A 45 -2.22 29.05 -4.77
C LEU A 45 -2.35 30.49 -5.27
N ALA A 46 -1.34 31.34 -5.06
CA ALA A 46 -1.28 32.70 -5.60
C ALA A 46 -1.40 32.77 -7.14
N ARG A 47 -1.18 31.65 -7.85
CA ARG A 47 -1.29 31.55 -9.31
C ARG A 47 -2.72 31.28 -9.78
N LEU A 48 -3.63 30.89 -8.91
CA LEU A 48 -4.99 30.42 -9.27
C LEU A 48 -5.98 31.56 -9.53
N GLY A 49 -5.76 32.76 -9.00
CA GLY A 49 -6.67 33.88 -9.20
C GLY A 49 -6.23 35.20 -8.56
N ARG A 50 -6.95 36.29 -8.85
CA ARG A 50 -6.66 37.62 -8.30
C ARG A 50 -6.79 37.68 -6.77
N ALA A 51 -7.86 37.08 -6.22
CA ALA A 51 -8.08 37.03 -4.77
C ALA A 51 -6.93 36.29 -4.04
N PHE A 52 -6.51 35.12 -4.56
CA PHE A 52 -5.37 34.38 -4.03
C PHE A 52 -4.04 35.13 -4.15
N ARG A 53 -3.83 35.86 -5.25
CA ARG A 53 -2.62 36.68 -5.43
C ARG A 53 -2.57 37.87 -4.47
N GLY A 54 -3.71 38.51 -4.24
CA GLY A 54 -3.85 39.58 -3.24
C GLY A 54 -3.51 39.05 -1.86
N ALA A 55 -4.20 37.99 -1.44
CA ALA A 55 -4.02 37.36 -0.13
C ALA A 55 -2.58 36.89 0.10
N ALA A 56 -1.91 36.36 -0.93
CA ALA A 56 -0.52 35.89 -0.86
C ALA A 56 0.50 37.04 -0.80
N SER A 57 0.07 38.29 -0.96
CA SER A 57 0.90 39.49 -0.86
C SER A 57 0.66 40.24 0.45
N ALA A 58 -0.30 39.81 1.27
CA ALA A 58 -0.62 40.45 2.54
C ALA A 58 0.45 40.18 3.60
N ASP A 59 0.96 41.23 4.23
CA ASP A 59 2.07 41.13 5.19
C ASP A 59 1.74 40.29 6.42
N PHE A 60 0.49 40.31 6.92
CA PHE A 60 0.10 39.54 8.10
C PHE A 60 0.21 38.02 7.89
N VAL A 61 0.06 37.54 6.65
CA VAL A 61 0.26 36.11 6.32
C VAL A 61 1.73 35.76 6.53
N TRP A 62 2.63 36.56 5.97
CA TRP A 62 4.09 36.32 6.04
C TRP A 62 4.69 36.61 7.41
N GLU A 63 4.05 37.46 8.21
CA GLU A 63 4.41 37.69 9.62
C GLU A 63 4.35 36.41 10.45
N THR A 64 3.37 35.53 10.22
CA THR A 64 3.29 34.23 10.91
C THR A 64 4.36 33.23 10.46
N LYS A 65 4.97 33.44 9.29
CA LYS A 65 5.97 32.55 8.69
C LYS A 65 7.41 33.03 8.94
N LEU A 66 7.58 34.29 9.34
CA LEU A 66 8.88 34.86 9.66
C LEU A 66 9.28 34.55 11.11
N PRO A 67 10.57 34.27 11.38
CA PRO A 67 11.06 34.21 12.75
C PRO A 67 10.88 35.54 13.47
N GLY A 68 10.54 35.53 14.77
CA GLY A 68 10.35 36.77 15.55
C GLY A 68 11.57 37.70 15.58
N ASN A 69 12.77 37.19 15.29
CA ASN A 69 14.03 37.92 15.20
C ASN A 69 14.43 38.30 13.75
N TYR A 70 13.51 38.27 12.78
CA TYR A 70 13.82 38.55 11.37
C TYR A 70 14.48 39.93 11.13
N TRP A 71 14.19 40.92 11.97
CA TRP A 71 14.80 42.26 11.90
C TRP A 71 16.31 42.22 12.17
N TYR A 72 16.75 41.35 13.09
CA TYR A 72 18.17 41.16 13.40
C TYR A 72 18.87 40.43 12.26
N LEU A 73 18.21 39.40 11.71
CA LEU A 73 18.71 38.67 10.54
C LEU A 73 18.88 39.61 9.33
N MET A 74 17.91 40.47 9.05
CA MET A 74 18.03 41.47 7.98
C MET A 74 19.19 42.45 8.22
N GLY A 75 19.45 42.83 9.47
CA GLY A 75 20.61 43.64 9.84
C GLY A 75 21.96 42.96 9.56
N LEU A 76 22.02 41.63 9.58
CA LEU A 76 23.22 40.87 9.18
C LEU A 76 23.39 40.76 7.66
N VAL A 77 22.29 40.83 6.89
CA VAL A 77 22.30 40.72 5.42
C VAL A 77 22.54 42.07 4.74
N GLU A 78 22.05 43.16 5.33
CA GLU A 78 22.11 44.49 4.73
C GLU A 78 23.45 45.19 4.96
N ASN A 79 24.17 45.47 3.87
CA ASN A 79 25.27 46.43 3.90
C ASN A 79 24.70 47.85 4.01
N GLU A 80 25.48 48.79 4.56
CA GLU A 80 25.18 50.23 4.71
C GLU A 80 24.57 50.90 3.45
N LYS A 81 24.73 50.31 2.25
CA LYS A 81 24.23 50.80 0.97
C LYS A 81 22.80 50.37 0.60
N SER A 82 22.20 49.38 1.26
CA SER A 82 20.88 48.81 0.89
C SER A 82 19.68 49.27 1.72
N LYS A 83 19.88 50.15 2.71
CA LYS A 83 18.83 50.69 3.62
C LYS A 83 17.70 51.50 2.94
N THR A 84 17.65 51.57 1.61
CA THR A 84 16.81 52.50 0.83
C THR A 84 15.53 51.89 0.23
N ARG A 85 15.21 50.61 0.47
CA ARG A 85 13.95 50.00 0.00
C ARG A 85 13.13 49.42 1.13
N CYS A 86 11.88 49.87 1.26
CA CYS A 86 10.88 49.24 2.12
C CYS A 86 10.46 47.93 1.46
N LEU A 87 10.96 46.79 1.94
CA LEU A 87 10.62 45.46 1.45
C LEU A 87 9.35 44.96 2.14
N SER A 88 8.46 44.30 1.40
CA SER A 88 7.33 43.55 1.97
C SER A 88 7.81 42.36 2.80
N LYS A 89 7.00 41.88 3.76
CA LYS A 89 7.36 40.71 4.57
C LYS A 89 7.58 39.45 3.73
N LYS A 90 6.88 39.35 2.60
CA LYS A 90 7.10 38.33 1.57
C LYS A 90 8.49 38.40 0.95
N GLU A 91 8.94 39.59 0.57
CA GLU A 91 10.26 39.80 -0.02
C GLU A 91 11.37 39.56 1.01
N ILE A 92 11.14 39.95 2.27
CA ILE A 92 12.04 39.61 3.39
C ILE A 92 12.16 38.11 3.52
N TYR A 93 11.05 37.37 3.57
CA TYR A 93 11.06 35.91 3.62
C TYR A 93 11.84 35.31 2.45
N ALA A 94 11.55 35.76 1.21
CA ALA A 94 12.24 35.30 0.02
C ALA A 94 13.75 35.60 0.03
N ARG A 95 14.16 36.73 0.63
CA ARG A 95 15.56 37.12 0.77
C ARG A 95 16.28 36.25 1.80
N LEU A 96 15.63 35.96 2.92
CA LEU A 96 16.14 35.14 4.00
C LEU A 96 16.19 33.65 3.61
N CYS A 97 15.37 33.18 2.66
CA CYS A 97 15.48 31.81 2.11
C CYS A 97 16.70 31.59 1.20
N ARG A 98 17.42 32.64 0.81
CA ARG A 98 18.69 32.51 0.07
C ARG A 98 19.85 32.44 1.07
N PRO A 99 20.97 31.77 0.75
CA PRO A 99 22.17 31.81 1.57
C PRO A 99 22.65 33.25 1.79
N ASN A 100 22.82 33.63 3.05
CA ASN A 100 23.27 34.96 3.45
C ASN A 100 24.59 34.84 4.23
N PRO A 101 25.73 35.22 3.62
CA PRO A 101 27.01 35.22 4.30
C PRO A 101 27.08 36.35 5.32
N PHE A 102 27.67 36.05 6.47
CA PHE A 102 27.99 37.00 7.52
C PHE A 102 29.37 36.63 8.12
N ASP A 103 29.87 37.45 9.05
CA ASP A 103 31.15 37.19 9.71
C ASP A 103 32.33 36.98 8.74
N GLY A 104 32.51 37.94 7.83
CA GLY A 104 33.57 37.90 6.81
C GLY A 104 33.40 36.80 5.75
N GLY A 105 32.21 36.21 5.62
CA GLY A 105 31.93 35.12 4.68
C GLY A 105 32.33 33.74 5.20
N THR A 106 32.66 33.64 6.49
CA THR A 106 33.01 32.35 7.12
C THR A 106 31.80 31.62 7.69
N LYS A 107 30.68 32.31 7.82
CA LYS A 107 29.40 31.76 8.26
C LYS A 107 28.30 32.19 7.29
N GLU A 108 27.32 31.33 7.06
CA GLU A 108 26.16 31.62 6.22
C GLU A 108 24.88 31.16 6.90
N PHE A 109 23.77 31.85 6.67
CA PHE A 109 22.46 31.41 7.17
C PHE A 109 21.36 31.57 6.11
N TRP A 110 20.29 30.78 6.23
CA TRP A 110 19.10 30.87 5.39
C TRP A 110 17.88 30.32 6.13
N LEU A 111 16.67 30.61 5.64
CA LEU A 111 15.43 30.01 6.14
C LEU A 111 15.04 28.78 5.33
N GLU A 112 14.61 27.74 6.04
CA GLU A 112 13.94 26.57 5.47
C GLU A 112 12.61 27.00 4.81
N LYS A 113 12.43 26.66 3.54
CA LYS A 113 11.31 27.15 2.70
C LYS A 113 9.92 26.69 3.18
N CYS A 114 9.80 25.56 3.86
CA CYS A 114 8.50 25.03 4.28
C CYS A 114 8.13 25.48 5.69
N LYS A 115 9.01 25.26 6.66
CA LYS A 115 8.70 25.54 8.08
C LYS A 115 9.19 26.89 8.59
N GLY A 116 9.96 27.63 7.79
CA GLY A 116 10.56 28.90 8.21
C GLY A 116 11.64 28.75 9.29
N GLY A 117 12.15 27.54 9.51
CA GLY A 117 13.24 27.28 10.46
C GLY A 117 14.54 27.97 10.01
N LEU A 118 15.33 28.45 10.97
CA LEU A 118 16.62 29.08 10.69
C LEU A 118 17.71 28.01 10.54
N CYS A 119 18.30 27.93 9.35
CA CYS A 119 19.46 27.08 9.04
C CYS A 119 20.74 27.92 9.03
N MET A 120 21.86 27.33 9.47
CA MET A 120 23.16 27.99 9.49
C MET A 120 24.27 27.00 9.09
N SER A 121 25.25 27.51 8.36
CA SER A 121 26.49 26.83 8.02
C SER A 121 27.67 27.63 8.58
N ILE A 122 28.66 26.92 9.14
CA ILE A 122 29.87 27.49 9.72
C ILE A 122 31.07 26.84 9.05
N SER A 123 31.95 27.64 8.45
CA SER A 123 33.21 27.15 7.90
C SER A 123 34.09 26.57 9.01
N SER A 124 34.84 25.51 8.71
CA SER A 124 35.86 24.98 9.62
C SER A 124 36.90 26.03 10.03
N LYS A 125 37.13 27.05 9.20
CA LYS A 125 38.00 28.20 9.50
C LYS A 125 37.41 29.17 10.54
N ALA A 126 36.09 29.15 10.75
CA ALA A 126 35.41 29.93 11.78
C ALA A 126 35.27 29.17 13.10
N MET A 127 35.61 27.88 13.13
CA MET A 127 35.58 27.08 14.35
C MET A 127 36.93 27.21 15.09
N LEU A 128 36.87 27.64 16.35
CA LEU A 128 38.01 27.64 17.27
C LEU A 128 38.27 26.20 17.75
N ILE A 129 38.85 25.36 16.88
CA ILE A 129 39.30 24.03 17.25
C ILE A 129 40.75 24.13 17.69
N THR A 130 41.03 23.78 18.95
CA THR A 130 42.38 23.78 19.52
C THR A 130 43.30 22.88 18.68
N GLY A 131 44.40 23.44 18.17
CA GLY A 131 45.36 22.70 17.37
C GLY A 131 44.95 22.47 15.90
N ILE A 132 43.91 23.14 15.38
CA ILE A 132 43.53 23.04 13.96
C ILE A 132 44.63 23.51 13.00
N ASP A 133 45.52 24.40 13.46
CA ASP A 133 46.70 24.85 12.72
C ASP A 133 47.87 23.85 12.77
N ASP A 134 47.81 22.84 13.67
CA ASP A 134 48.84 21.82 13.80
C ASP A 134 48.60 20.67 12.83
N ARG A 135 49.38 20.70 11.73
CA ARG A 135 49.33 19.70 10.66
C ARG A 135 49.66 18.27 11.08
N ARG A 136 50.16 18.06 12.30
CA ARG A 136 50.38 16.71 12.86
C ARG A 136 49.09 16.03 13.25
N TYR A 137 48.06 16.80 13.59
CA TYR A 137 46.77 16.30 14.05
C TYR A 137 45.65 16.52 13.03
N TRP A 138 45.75 17.55 12.18
CA TRP A 138 44.73 17.89 11.19
C TRP A 138 45.32 18.06 9.79
N ASN A 139 44.71 17.43 8.79
CA ASN A 139 45.03 17.66 7.38
C ASN A 139 43.83 18.32 6.69
N TYR A 140 44.04 19.51 6.13
CA TYR A 140 42.99 20.21 5.38
C TYR A 140 42.90 19.60 3.98
N ILE A 141 41.84 18.84 3.72
CA ILE A 141 41.58 18.24 2.40
C ILE A 141 40.67 19.21 1.63
N PRO A 142 41.20 19.97 0.65
CA PRO A 142 40.36 20.84 -0.17
C PRO A 142 39.50 19.98 -1.11
N THR A 143 38.21 19.87 -0.82
CA THR A 143 37.23 19.28 -1.75
C THR A 143 36.53 20.40 -2.52
N GLU A 144 36.13 20.15 -3.78
CA GLU A 144 35.24 21.07 -4.52
C GLU A 144 33.89 21.29 -3.79
N GLU A 145 33.51 20.36 -2.91
CA GLU A 145 32.37 20.47 -1.99
C GLU A 145 32.60 21.51 -0.87
N SER A 146 33.86 21.86 -0.57
CA SER A 146 34.25 22.82 0.48
C SER A 146 34.03 24.28 0.08
N ARG A 147 33.97 24.58 -1.22
CA ARG A 147 33.37 25.80 -1.74
C ARG A 147 31.94 25.44 -2.02
N LEU A 148 31.05 25.87 -1.13
CA LEU A 148 29.61 25.73 -1.25
C LEU A 148 29.21 25.87 -2.72
N LEU A 149 28.94 24.71 -3.35
CA LEU A 149 27.96 24.68 -4.42
C LEU A 149 26.72 25.21 -3.73
N VAL A 150 26.46 26.48 -3.99
CA VAL A 150 25.17 27.13 -3.86
C VAL A 150 24.15 26.01 -4.10
N MET A 151 23.28 25.74 -3.13
CA MET A 151 22.11 24.87 -3.29
C MET A 151 21.11 25.52 -4.27
N GLU A 152 21.59 25.90 -5.45
CA GLU A 152 20.88 26.06 -6.70
C GLU A 152 20.80 24.74 -7.46
N ASN A 153 21.55 23.71 -7.05
CA ASN A 153 21.29 22.33 -7.45
C ASN A 153 20.73 21.57 -6.25
N CYS A 154 19.40 21.42 -6.20
CA CYS A 154 18.78 20.33 -5.47
C CYS A 154 19.25 19.03 -6.13
N TRP A 155 20.42 18.53 -5.72
CA TRP A 155 20.84 17.17 -6.07
C TRP A 155 19.71 16.25 -5.69
N ASP A 156 19.26 15.44 -6.65
CA ASP A 156 18.28 14.42 -6.35
C ASP A 156 18.89 13.48 -5.31
N PHE A 157 18.15 13.14 -4.26
CA PHE A 157 18.63 12.24 -3.20
C PHE A 157 19.22 10.94 -3.76
N LEU A 158 18.69 10.48 -4.90
CA LEU A 158 19.21 9.33 -5.63
C LEU A 158 20.58 9.56 -6.29
N GLU A 159 20.84 10.77 -6.78
CA GLU A 159 22.16 11.16 -7.30
C GLU A 159 23.18 11.29 -6.17
N TRP A 160 22.76 11.83 -5.02
CA TRP A 160 23.62 11.95 -3.84
C TRP A 160 24.02 10.59 -3.24
N LEU A 161 23.06 9.68 -3.07
CA LEU A 161 23.34 8.33 -2.57
C LEU A 161 24.05 7.42 -3.59
N GLY A 162 23.91 7.73 -4.88
CA GLY A 162 24.28 6.85 -5.97
C GLY A 162 23.30 5.67 -6.16
N PRO A 163 23.36 4.99 -7.33
CA PRO A 163 22.38 3.98 -7.71
C PRO A 163 22.41 2.72 -6.83
N ASP A 164 23.58 2.27 -6.38
CA ASP A 164 23.70 1.02 -5.60
C ASP A 164 23.15 1.18 -4.18
N THR A 165 23.50 2.28 -3.52
CA THR A 165 22.99 2.62 -2.18
C THR A 165 21.49 2.88 -2.23
N SER A 166 21.02 3.65 -3.22
CA SER A 166 19.60 3.91 -3.43
C SER A 166 18.79 2.64 -3.65
N THR A 167 19.34 1.69 -4.41
CA THR A 167 18.73 0.38 -4.63
C THR A 167 18.64 -0.41 -3.33
N SER A 168 19.71 -0.41 -2.53
CA SER A 168 19.74 -1.10 -1.25
C SER A 168 18.70 -0.54 -0.28
N VAL A 169 18.59 0.79 -0.18
CA VAL A 169 17.61 1.49 0.65
C VAL A 169 16.17 1.16 0.21
N LEU A 170 15.86 1.28 -1.09
CA LEU A 170 14.51 1.01 -1.58
C LEU A 170 14.12 -0.48 -1.48
N MET A 171 15.09 -1.40 -1.52
CA MET A 171 14.85 -2.83 -1.29
C MET A 171 14.49 -3.15 0.17
N CYS A 172 14.76 -2.27 1.12
CA CYS A 172 14.35 -2.42 2.52
C CYS A 172 12.89 -2.07 2.77
N LEU A 173 12.23 -1.36 1.84
CA LEU A 173 10.81 -1.04 1.94
C LEU A 173 9.98 -2.33 1.78
N ASN A 174 9.08 -2.56 2.73
CA ASN A 174 8.22 -3.76 2.76
C ASN A 174 6.73 -3.44 2.56
N ASP A 175 6.34 -2.17 2.69
CA ASP A 175 4.99 -1.71 2.37
C ASP A 175 4.91 -1.32 0.88
N PRO A 176 3.99 -1.90 0.10
CA PRO A 176 3.79 -1.52 -1.31
C PRO A 176 3.49 -0.03 -1.46
N SER A 177 2.82 0.58 -0.48
CA SER A 177 2.48 1.99 -0.52
C SER A 177 3.72 2.89 -0.38
N ASP A 178 4.76 2.47 0.35
CA ASP A 178 6.04 3.18 0.40
C ASP A 178 6.73 3.25 -0.96
N ILE A 179 6.70 2.15 -1.72
CA ILE A 179 7.26 2.11 -3.08
C ILE A 179 6.50 3.06 -4.01
N VAL A 180 5.17 3.11 -3.89
CA VAL A 180 4.34 4.03 -4.67
C VAL A 180 4.59 5.48 -4.25
N ARG A 181 4.67 5.77 -2.94
CA ARG A 181 5.03 7.10 -2.41
C ARG A 181 6.40 7.55 -2.91
N ALA A 182 7.41 6.67 -2.87
CA ALA A 182 8.73 6.93 -3.43
C ALA A 182 8.66 7.30 -4.91
N SER A 183 7.84 6.59 -5.70
CA SER A 183 7.63 6.91 -7.11
C SER A 183 6.90 8.24 -7.36
N ALA A 184 6.22 8.80 -6.37
CA ALA A 184 5.50 10.06 -6.46
C ALA A 184 6.37 11.30 -6.12
N VAL A 185 7.55 11.10 -5.53
CA VAL A 185 8.45 12.19 -5.07
C VAL A 185 8.90 13.07 -6.23
N SER A 186 9.39 12.47 -7.32
CA SER A 186 9.86 13.20 -8.50
C SER A 186 9.88 12.31 -9.74
N ARG A 187 10.08 12.91 -10.92
CA ARG A 187 10.24 12.15 -12.18
C ARG A 187 11.47 11.23 -12.15
N SER A 188 12.54 11.68 -11.51
CA SER A 188 13.78 10.91 -11.37
C SER A 188 13.54 9.69 -10.47
N TRP A 189 12.89 9.88 -9.32
CA TRP A 189 12.49 8.78 -8.44
C TRP A 189 11.55 7.79 -9.11
N ARG A 190 10.51 8.29 -9.79
CA ARG A 190 9.62 7.45 -10.58
C ARG A 190 10.40 6.58 -11.58
N ARG A 191 11.30 7.20 -12.34
CA ARG A 191 12.15 6.50 -13.32
C ARG A 191 13.03 5.45 -12.67
N PHE A 192 13.71 5.82 -11.59
CA PHE A 192 14.57 4.91 -10.85
C PHE A 192 13.81 3.71 -10.29
N VAL A 193 12.62 3.95 -9.70
CA VAL A 193 11.81 2.88 -9.10
C VAL A 193 11.31 1.89 -10.14
N ILE A 194 10.85 2.40 -11.29
CA ILE A 194 10.28 1.61 -12.37
C ILE A 194 11.37 0.81 -13.11
N VAL A 195 12.48 1.45 -13.49
CA VAL A 195 13.60 0.78 -14.20
C VAL A 195 14.18 -0.35 -13.35
N ASN A 196 14.32 -0.13 -12.04
CA ASN A 196 14.84 -1.15 -11.12
C ASN A 196 13.80 -2.20 -10.72
N GLY A 197 12.54 -2.05 -11.12
CA GLY A 197 11.47 -3.04 -10.90
C GLY A 197 11.16 -3.30 -9.43
N PHE A 198 11.29 -2.31 -8.53
CA PHE A 198 11.09 -2.55 -7.09
C PHE A 198 9.69 -3.06 -6.75
N GLY A 199 8.65 -2.59 -7.44
CA GLY A 199 7.28 -3.10 -7.26
C GLY A 199 7.17 -4.59 -7.52
N LYS A 200 7.79 -5.09 -8.60
CA LYS A 200 7.82 -6.52 -8.95
C LYS A 200 8.63 -7.32 -7.93
N LYS A 201 9.82 -6.82 -7.56
CA LYS A 201 10.69 -7.46 -6.56
C LYS A 201 10.01 -7.59 -5.20
N LEU A 202 9.32 -6.54 -4.75
CA LEU A 202 8.55 -6.56 -3.52
C LEU A 202 7.37 -7.54 -3.61
N CYS A 203 6.62 -7.53 -4.71
CA CYS A 203 5.50 -8.44 -4.93
C CYS A 203 5.91 -9.92 -4.82
N ILE A 204 7.04 -10.28 -5.44
CA ILE A 204 7.58 -11.65 -5.39
C ILE A 204 8.06 -12.00 -3.97
N ARG A 205 8.59 -11.04 -3.22
CA ARG A 205 9.00 -11.27 -1.82
C ARG A 205 7.79 -11.55 -0.92
N ILE A 206 6.67 -10.85 -1.15
CA ILE A 206 5.42 -11.04 -0.42
C ILE A 206 4.75 -12.36 -0.81
N CYS A 207 4.70 -12.67 -2.12
CA CYS A 207 4.06 -13.86 -2.67
C CYS A 207 4.93 -14.45 -3.78
N PRO A 208 5.80 -15.43 -3.47
CA PRO A 208 6.74 -16.03 -4.42
C PRO A 208 6.07 -16.65 -5.65
N GLU A 209 4.83 -17.10 -5.53
CA GLU A 209 4.03 -17.66 -6.62
C GLU A 209 3.85 -16.70 -7.80
N VAL A 210 3.90 -15.39 -7.53
CA VAL A 210 3.82 -14.34 -8.55
C VAL A 210 4.97 -14.41 -9.57
N SER A 211 6.08 -15.07 -9.23
CA SER A 211 7.24 -15.24 -10.11
C SER A 211 6.93 -15.98 -11.43
N ILE A 212 5.85 -16.76 -11.47
CA ILE A 212 5.43 -17.45 -12.70
C ILE A 212 4.90 -16.50 -13.77
N PHE A 213 4.49 -15.28 -13.39
CA PHE A 213 4.00 -14.29 -14.34
C PHE A 213 5.18 -13.66 -15.10
N THR A 214 5.26 -13.99 -16.39
CA THR A 214 6.37 -13.55 -17.24
C THR A 214 6.16 -12.16 -17.84
N ARG A 215 4.91 -11.77 -18.09
CA ARG A 215 4.57 -10.53 -18.79
C ARG A 215 3.22 -9.98 -18.35
N VAL A 216 3.06 -8.66 -18.40
CA VAL A 216 1.79 -7.95 -18.19
C VAL A 216 1.30 -7.41 -19.52
N ILE A 217 0.09 -7.80 -19.92
CA ILE A 217 -0.55 -7.34 -21.15
C ILE A 217 -1.84 -6.62 -20.78
N GLU A 218 -1.96 -5.36 -21.20
CA GLU A 218 -3.19 -4.60 -21.09
C GLU A 218 -4.09 -4.94 -22.29
N VAL A 219 -5.24 -5.55 -22.04
CA VAL A 219 -6.24 -5.84 -23.09
C VAL A 219 -7.09 -4.58 -23.29
N ARG A 220 -6.85 -3.84 -24.37
CA ARG A 220 -7.68 -2.68 -24.75
C ARG A 220 -8.86 -3.16 -25.57
N SER A 221 -10.08 -2.77 -25.18
CA SER A 221 -11.35 -3.14 -25.85
C SER A 221 -11.62 -2.39 -27.15
N THR A 222 -10.73 -1.51 -27.60
CA THR A 222 -10.85 -0.78 -28.86
C THR A 222 -9.50 -0.76 -29.56
N GLU A 223 -9.48 -1.29 -30.79
CA GLU A 223 -8.35 -1.23 -31.70
C GLU A 223 -8.05 0.24 -32.05
N LYS A 224 -7.14 0.87 -31.30
CA LYS A 224 -6.42 2.03 -31.81
C LYS A 224 -5.22 1.52 -32.62
N SER A 225 -5.10 2.06 -33.82
CA SER A 225 -3.99 1.82 -34.76
C SER A 225 -2.64 1.85 -34.04
N MET A 226 -1.80 0.85 -34.32
CA MET A 226 -0.41 0.80 -33.88
C MET A 226 0.33 2.06 -34.34
N GLU A 227 0.50 3.02 -33.44
CA GLU A 227 1.58 3.99 -33.58
C GLU A 227 2.88 3.24 -33.34
N VAL A 228 3.73 3.22 -34.37
CA VAL A 228 5.08 2.67 -34.32
C VAL A 228 5.94 3.60 -33.47
N GLY A 229 5.85 3.41 -32.15
CA GLY A 229 6.75 4.04 -31.19
C GLY A 229 8.18 3.54 -31.33
N THR A 230 9.16 4.37 -30.98
CA THR A 230 10.56 3.94 -30.83
C THR A 230 10.66 2.83 -29.78
N SER A 231 11.57 1.88 -29.94
CA SER A 231 11.70 0.72 -29.03
C SER A 231 11.77 1.11 -27.55
N THR A 232 12.46 2.21 -27.24
CA THR A 232 12.61 2.77 -25.89
C THR A 232 11.32 3.31 -25.28
N ALA A 233 10.40 3.86 -26.08
CA ALA A 233 9.12 4.34 -25.58
C ALA A 233 8.20 3.17 -25.23
N ALA A 234 8.15 2.15 -26.09
CA ALA A 234 7.40 0.93 -25.85
C ALA A 234 7.93 0.14 -24.64
N GLU A 235 9.25 0.09 -24.45
CA GLU A 235 9.89 -0.51 -23.28
C GLU A 235 9.50 0.23 -21.98
N TRP A 236 9.56 1.57 -21.99
CA TRP A 236 9.16 2.37 -20.84
C TRP A 236 7.69 2.16 -20.47
N GLU A 237 6.79 2.18 -21.44
CA GLU A 237 5.36 1.88 -21.21
C GLU A 237 5.15 0.48 -20.62
N SER A 238 5.91 -0.51 -21.07
CA SER A 238 5.85 -1.86 -20.51
C SER A 238 6.28 -1.89 -19.04
N LEU A 239 7.37 -1.22 -18.70
CA LEU A 239 7.85 -1.12 -17.32
C LEU A 239 6.87 -0.36 -16.43
N GLU A 240 6.26 0.71 -16.93
CA GLU A 240 5.21 1.43 -16.20
C GLU A 240 3.98 0.55 -15.94
N ARG A 241 3.55 -0.24 -16.93
CA ARG A 241 2.44 -1.20 -16.76
C ARG A 241 2.78 -2.26 -15.73
N GLU A 242 3.96 -2.87 -15.82
CA GLU A 242 4.41 -3.87 -14.83
C GLU A 242 4.44 -3.25 -13.42
N HIS A 243 5.04 -2.07 -13.26
CA HIS A 243 5.09 -1.38 -11.98
C HIS A 243 3.69 -1.17 -11.39
N LYS A 244 2.73 -0.66 -12.17
CA LYS A 244 1.35 -0.45 -11.72
C LYS A 244 0.67 -1.75 -11.30
N VAL A 245 0.80 -2.81 -12.10
CA VAL A 245 0.14 -4.09 -11.81
C VAL A 245 0.73 -4.75 -10.58
N TYR A 246 2.07 -4.84 -10.46
CA TYR A 246 2.71 -5.48 -9.31
C TYR A 246 2.55 -4.68 -8.01
N THR A 247 2.56 -3.35 -8.06
CA THR A 247 2.29 -2.52 -6.86
C THR A 247 0.85 -2.67 -6.39
N ASN A 248 -0.13 -2.68 -7.31
CA ASN A 248 -1.52 -2.92 -6.99
C ASN A 248 -1.74 -4.36 -6.44
N LEU A 249 -1.17 -5.37 -7.10
CA LEU A 249 -1.24 -6.75 -6.62
C LEU A 249 -0.64 -6.90 -5.23
N SER A 250 0.54 -6.31 -5.00
CA SER A 250 1.19 -6.31 -3.66
C SER A 250 0.32 -5.61 -2.63
N HIS A 251 -0.30 -4.48 -3.00
CA HIS A 251 -1.22 -3.77 -2.12
C HIS A 251 -2.40 -4.66 -1.74
N CYS A 252 -3.04 -5.35 -2.69
CA CYS A 252 -4.14 -6.28 -2.39
C CYS A 252 -3.71 -7.47 -1.51
N LEU A 253 -2.46 -7.93 -1.64
CA LEU A 253 -1.91 -9.00 -0.80
C LEU A 253 -1.64 -8.54 0.64
N VAL A 254 -1.22 -7.29 0.85
CA VAL A 254 -0.91 -6.75 2.19
C VAL A 254 -2.13 -6.13 2.85
N SER A 255 -2.99 -5.50 2.06
CA SER A 255 -4.21 -4.82 2.45
C SER A 255 -5.36 -5.35 1.60
N PRO A 256 -6.12 -6.35 2.08
CA PRO A 256 -7.28 -6.87 1.36
C PRO A 256 -8.35 -5.77 1.27
N MET A 257 -8.34 -5.01 0.19
CA MET A 257 -9.35 -4.00 -0.12
C MET A 257 -10.70 -4.67 -0.27
N GLY A 258 -11.67 -4.31 0.57
CA GLY A 258 -13.08 -4.68 0.46
C GLY A 258 -13.30 -6.18 0.32
N LYS A 259 -13.61 -6.86 1.43
CA LYS A 259 -13.99 -8.27 1.40
C LYS A 259 -15.15 -8.46 0.42
N LYS A 260 -14.88 -9.16 -0.68
CA LYS A 260 -15.88 -9.54 -1.66
C LYS A 260 -15.85 -11.05 -1.77
N ASP A 261 -17.02 -11.66 -1.85
CA ASP A 261 -17.11 -13.08 -2.10
C ASP A 261 -16.58 -13.41 -3.48
N CYS A 262 -15.69 -14.39 -3.49
CA CYS A 262 -15.04 -14.85 -4.69
C CYS A 262 -15.72 -16.08 -5.27
N ILE A 263 -16.58 -16.80 -4.54
CA ILE A 263 -17.28 -17.98 -5.05
C ILE A 263 -18.50 -17.53 -5.86
N VAL A 264 -18.65 -18.08 -7.07
CA VAL A 264 -19.77 -17.74 -7.97
C VAL A 264 -20.66 -18.94 -8.26
N ASP A 265 -20.08 -20.11 -8.56
CA ASP A 265 -20.85 -21.30 -8.93
C ASP A 265 -20.41 -22.51 -8.09
N ALA A 266 -21.38 -23.35 -7.74
CA ALA A 266 -21.14 -24.71 -7.29
C ALA A 266 -20.93 -25.60 -8.53
N ILE A 267 -19.90 -26.45 -8.51
CA ILE A 267 -19.51 -27.25 -9.67
C ILE A 267 -19.81 -28.73 -9.46
N SER A 268 -19.39 -29.28 -8.33
CA SER A 268 -19.62 -30.69 -8.02
C SER A 268 -19.34 -30.99 -6.56
N ALA A 269 -20.11 -31.92 -5.99
CA ALA A 269 -19.77 -32.62 -4.76
C ALA A 269 -19.25 -34.04 -5.08
N SER A 270 -18.42 -34.63 -4.21
CA SER A 270 -18.00 -36.04 -4.30
C SER A 270 -19.19 -36.99 -4.24
N SER A 271 -20.16 -36.66 -3.40
CA SER A 271 -21.39 -37.40 -3.22
C SER A 271 -22.54 -36.46 -2.88
N THR A 272 -23.77 -36.94 -3.04
CA THR A 272 -24.98 -36.26 -2.59
C THR A 272 -26.03 -37.31 -2.29
N ASP A 273 -26.66 -37.26 -1.12
CA ASP A 273 -27.69 -38.23 -0.75
C ASP A 273 -28.95 -38.06 -1.62
N TYR A 274 -29.67 -36.96 -1.39
CA TYR A 274 -30.97 -36.71 -1.96
C TYR A 274 -30.89 -35.62 -3.02
N TYR A 275 -30.34 -35.98 -4.17
CA TYR A 275 -30.25 -35.08 -5.32
C TYR A 275 -31.61 -34.91 -6.01
N PRO A 276 -32.02 -33.69 -6.42
CA PRO A 276 -31.28 -32.42 -6.34
C PRO A 276 -31.52 -31.61 -5.06
N ASP A 277 -32.44 -32.03 -4.20
CA ASP A 277 -32.95 -31.20 -3.10
C ASP A 277 -31.91 -30.90 -2.01
N GLU A 278 -30.89 -31.76 -1.85
CA GLU A 278 -29.77 -31.59 -0.90
C GLU A 278 -28.44 -31.38 -1.64
N SER A 279 -28.50 -30.76 -2.81
CA SER A 279 -27.33 -30.53 -3.66
C SER A 279 -26.40 -29.44 -3.14
N ILE A 280 -25.18 -29.44 -3.68
CA ILE A 280 -24.16 -28.41 -3.42
C ILE A 280 -24.65 -26.98 -3.74
N ASP A 281 -25.60 -26.82 -4.67
CA ASP A 281 -26.10 -25.50 -5.05
C ASP A 281 -26.73 -24.74 -3.86
N ASN A 282 -27.34 -25.49 -2.93
CA ASN A 282 -27.94 -24.93 -1.72
C ASN A 282 -26.91 -24.32 -0.75
N THR A 283 -25.63 -24.66 -0.88
CA THR A 283 -24.60 -24.08 0.00
C THR A 283 -24.32 -22.62 -0.34
N LEU A 284 -24.66 -22.15 -1.55
CA LEU A 284 -24.48 -20.75 -1.93
C LEU A 284 -25.54 -19.81 -1.35
N GLU A 285 -26.64 -20.36 -0.84
CA GLU A 285 -27.71 -19.59 -0.23
C GLU A 285 -27.36 -19.26 1.24
N PRO A 286 -27.35 -17.97 1.63
CA PRO A 286 -27.02 -17.57 3.00
C PRO A 286 -28.10 -17.93 4.02
N LYS A 287 -29.33 -18.29 3.67
CA LYS A 287 -30.37 -18.62 4.67
C LYS A 287 -30.48 -20.12 4.92
N ASP A 288 -30.69 -20.53 6.17
CA ASP A 288 -30.81 -21.98 6.52
C ASP A 288 -32.07 -22.59 5.89
N GLN A 289 -32.98 -21.74 5.40
CA GLN A 289 -34.22 -22.11 4.77
C GLN A 289 -34.61 -21.08 3.72
N VAL A 290 -35.00 -21.55 2.53
CA VAL A 290 -35.62 -20.72 1.47
C VAL A 290 -37.11 -21.04 1.43
N GLY A 291 -37.92 -20.11 1.90
CA GLY A 291 -39.34 -20.37 2.12
C GLY A 291 -39.54 -21.44 3.19
N TRP A 292 -39.97 -22.64 2.77
CA TRP A 292 -40.15 -23.79 3.66
C TRP A 292 -39.07 -24.85 3.50
N THR A 293 -38.20 -24.73 2.50
CA THR A 293 -37.21 -25.74 2.16
C THR A 293 -35.88 -25.45 2.87
N PRO A 294 -35.37 -26.37 3.70
CA PRO A 294 -34.01 -26.27 4.24
C PRO A 294 -32.98 -26.09 3.13
N SER A 295 -31.99 -25.21 3.33
CA SER A 295 -30.94 -24.97 2.34
C SER A 295 -29.62 -25.52 2.83
N TYR A 296 -29.24 -26.69 2.32
CA TYR A 296 -28.00 -27.34 2.66
C TYR A 296 -27.55 -28.36 1.61
N TRP A 297 -26.27 -28.74 1.67
CA TRP A 297 -25.75 -29.93 0.98
C TRP A 297 -25.63 -31.11 1.95
N SER A 298 -26.04 -32.32 1.54
CA SER A 298 -25.86 -33.55 2.32
C SER A 298 -24.99 -34.58 1.61
N SER A 299 -24.07 -35.18 2.36
CA SER A 299 -23.14 -36.21 1.88
C SER A 299 -23.76 -37.60 1.80
N GLY A 300 -23.59 -38.26 0.66
CA GLY A 300 -23.87 -39.70 0.43
C GLY A 300 -23.20 -40.67 1.42
N GLY A 301 -22.24 -40.16 2.19
CA GLY A 301 -21.42 -40.92 3.12
C GLY A 301 -20.28 -41.63 2.40
N GLN A 302 -19.18 -41.83 3.14
CA GLN A 302 -18.02 -42.57 2.68
C GLN A 302 -17.83 -43.83 3.53
N ILE A 303 -17.44 -44.95 2.91
CA ILE A 303 -17.21 -46.20 3.67
C ILE A 303 -15.83 -46.18 4.34
N ASP A 304 -14.85 -45.57 3.66
CA ASP A 304 -13.49 -45.40 4.15
C ASP A 304 -13.34 -44.05 4.87
N PRO A 305 -13.12 -44.01 6.20
CA PRO A 305 -12.99 -42.77 6.95
C PRO A 305 -11.77 -41.93 6.56
N GLU A 306 -10.80 -42.52 5.86
CA GLU A 306 -9.61 -41.81 5.36
C GLU A 306 -9.87 -41.05 4.06
N VAL A 307 -10.99 -41.33 3.37
CA VAL A 307 -11.35 -40.64 2.13
C VAL A 307 -12.26 -39.45 2.47
N PRO A 308 -11.82 -38.21 2.26
CA PRO A 308 -12.63 -37.05 2.56
C PRO A 308 -13.76 -36.88 1.55
N GLU A 309 -14.85 -36.26 2.00
CA GLU A 309 -15.85 -35.71 1.09
C GLU A 309 -15.36 -34.36 0.53
N THR A 310 -15.75 -34.01 -0.69
CA THR A 310 -15.26 -32.83 -1.39
C THR A 310 -16.38 -32.01 -2.00
N LEU A 311 -16.26 -30.69 -1.89
CA LEU A 311 -17.13 -29.71 -2.54
C LEU A 311 -16.28 -28.79 -3.42
N THR A 312 -16.57 -28.75 -4.71
CA THR A 312 -15.81 -27.98 -5.70
C THR A 312 -16.62 -26.80 -6.19
N TYR A 313 -16.00 -25.62 -6.16
CA TYR A 313 -16.60 -24.33 -6.51
C TYR A 313 -15.76 -23.59 -7.55
N ARG A 314 -16.44 -22.77 -8.37
CA ARG A 314 -15.82 -21.82 -9.29
C ARG A 314 -15.78 -20.44 -8.64
N LEU A 315 -14.68 -19.73 -8.89
CA LEU A 315 -14.52 -18.35 -8.49
C LEU A 315 -14.94 -17.35 -9.58
N VAL A 316 -15.28 -16.13 -9.16
CA VAL A 316 -15.68 -14.98 -9.99
C VAL A 316 -14.65 -14.63 -11.07
N SER A 317 -13.38 -15.00 -10.87
CA SER A 317 -12.29 -14.77 -11.79
C SER A 317 -11.32 -15.93 -11.79
N LYS A 318 -10.66 -16.16 -12.93
CA LYS A 318 -9.53 -17.10 -13.05
C LYS A 318 -8.32 -16.69 -12.22
N LEU A 319 -8.29 -15.46 -11.72
CA LEU A 319 -7.28 -14.98 -10.79
C LEU A 319 -7.98 -14.32 -9.60
N CYS A 320 -7.90 -14.95 -8.43
CA CYS A 320 -8.46 -14.43 -7.18
C CYS A 320 -7.40 -14.49 -6.08
N ILE A 321 -7.46 -13.55 -5.13
CA ILE A 321 -6.69 -13.59 -3.89
C ILE A 321 -7.66 -14.06 -2.80
N ILE A 322 -7.28 -15.12 -2.09
CA ILE A 322 -8.11 -15.72 -1.04
C ILE A 322 -7.37 -15.59 0.28
N ASN A 323 -8.04 -15.01 1.26
CA ASN A 323 -7.50 -14.78 2.61
C ASN A 323 -8.17 -15.69 3.65
N GLU A 324 -9.48 -15.86 3.52
CA GLU A 324 -10.29 -16.69 4.42
C GLU A 324 -11.38 -17.39 3.62
N ILE A 325 -11.80 -18.56 4.10
CA ILE A 325 -12.96 -19.29 3.59
C ILE A 325 -13.89 -19.46 4.78
N LYS A 326 -15.19 -19.17 4.60
CA LYS A 326 -16.18 -19.27 5.67
C LYS A 326 -17.12 -20.43 5.41
N ILE A 327 -17.37 -21.27 6.40
CA ILE A 327 -18.27 -22.42 6.29
C ILE A 327 -19.11 -22.49 7.56
N GLN A 328 -20.39 -22.77 7.41
CA GLN A 328 -21.31 -23.02 8.51
C GLN A 328 -21.76 -24.48 8.48
N PRO A 329 -21.51 -25.26 9.55
CA PRO A 329 -22.19 -26.52 9.79
C PRO A 329 -23.70 -26.32 9.87
N PHE A 330 -24.48 -27.26 9.38
CA PHE A 330 -25.93 -27.12 9.37
C PHE A 330 -26.59 -27.81 10.56
N LYS A 331 -27.57 -27.14 11.18
CA LYS A 331 -28.45 -27.71 12.20
C LYS A 331 -29.72 -28.26 11.55
N ALA A 332 -29.92 -29.57 11.60
CA ALA A 332 -31.11 -30.21 11.07
C ALA A 332 -32.30 -30.08 12.04
N PHE A 333 -32.87 -28.88 12.10
CA PHE A 333 -34.03 -28.51 12.93
C PHE A 333 -35.31 -29.32 12.64
N PHE A 334 -35.33 -30.10 11.57
CA PHE A 334 -36.42 -31.00 11.20
C PHE A 334 -36.24 -32.42 11.75
N GLN A 335 -35.09 -32.72 12.37
CA GLN A 335 -34.81 -34.00 13.01
C GLN A 335 -34.91 -33.90 14.53
N SER A 336 -35.23 -35.03 15.19
CA SER A 336 -35.34 -35.07 16.64
C SER A 336 -34.02 -34.73 17.32
N GLY A 337 -34.05 -33.75 18.23
CA GLY A 337 -32.86 -33.29 18.96
C GLY A 337 -32.03 -32.26 18.21
N ASP A 338 -32.48 -31.84 17.02
CA ASP A 338 -31.83 -30.89 16.13
C ASP A 338 -30.30 -31.10 15.98
N PRO A 339 -29.85 -32.28 15.52
CA PRO A 339 -28.43 -32.57 15.40
C PRO A 339 -27.72 -31.56 14.49
N ILE A 340 -26.47 -31.26 14.85
CA ILE A 340 -25.57 -30.46 14.03
C ILE A 340 -24.67 -31.43 13.28
N TYR A 341 -24.63 -31.26 11.97
CA TYR A 341 -23.76 -32.05 11.12
C TYR A 341 -22.56 -31.22 10.71
N SER A 342 -21.36 -31.66 11.10
CA SER A 342 -20.13 -31.02 10.67
C SER A 342 -19.00 -32.03 10.48
N ALA A 343 -18.05 -31.66 9.62
CA ALA A 343 -16.79 -32.40 9.50
C ALA A 343 -15.95 -32.23 10.77
N LYS A 344 -14.98 -33.13 10.99
CA LYS A 344 -13.98 -33.01 12.08
C LYS A 344 -12.90 -31.98 11.71
N SER A 345 -12.45 -32.00 10.47
CA SER A 345 -11.52 -31.02 9.91
C SER A 345 -11.84 -30.70 8.46
N VAL A 346 -11.35 -29.55 8.00
CA VAL A 346 -11.46 -29.10 6.61
C VAL A 346 -10.11 -28.75 6.03
N ARG A 347 -9.94 -28.98 4.73
CA ARG A 347 -8.77 -28.58 3.96
C ARG A 347 -9.19 -27.92 2.66
N PHE A 348 -8.40 -26.98 2.17
CA PHE A 348 -8.70 -26.22 0.96
C PHE A 348 -7.65 -26.48 -0.12
N ARG A 349 -8.12 -26.82 -1.31
CA ARG A 349 -7.29 -26.92 -2.52
C ARG A 349 -7.68 -25.82 -3.50
N MET A 350 -6.69 -25.23 -4.16
CA MET A 350 -6.89 -24.16 -5.13
C MET A 350 -6.13 -24.44 -6.42
N GLY A 351 -6.76 -24.21 -7.57
CA GLY A 351 -6.17 -24.56 -8.84
C GLY A 351 -7.02 -24.25 -10.05
N TYR A 352 -6.83 -25.07 -11.09
CA TYR A 352 -7.51 -24.92 -12.38
C TYR A 352 -8.09 -26.24 -12.88
N SER A 353 -9.13 -26.14 -13.72
CA SER A 353 -9.69 -27.27 -14.44
C SER A 353 -8.88 -27.57 -15.71
N ARG A 354 -8.57 -28.84 -15.92
CA ARG A 354 -7.88 -29.36 -17.12
C ARG A 354 -8.81 -29.47 -18.32
N LEU A 355 -10.13 -29.46 -18.11
CA LEU A 355 -11.14 -29.67 -19.15
C LEU A 355 -11.32 -28.46 -20.09
N SER A 356 -10.84 -27.26 -19.73
CA SER A 356 -11.09 -26.02 -20.50
C SER A 356 -10.05 -25.68 -21.58
N GLN A 357 -9.05 -26.54 -21.85
CA GLN A 357 -8.05 -26.29 -22.91
C GLN A 357 -8.50 -26.72 -24.33
N GLY A 358 -9.74 -27.18 -24.49
CA GLY A 358 -10.36 -27.45 -25.79
C GLY A 358 -10.97 -26.20 -26.41
N THR A 359 -10.47 -25.82 -27.59
CA THR A 359 -10.92 -24.74 -28.46
C THR A 359 -12.44 -24.67 -28.63
N GLY A 360 -13.00 -23.47 -28.43
CA GLY A 360 -14.32 -22.94 -28.81
C GLY A 360 -15.44 -23.90 -29.26
N SER A 361 -16.55 -23.92 -28.51
CA SER A 361 -17.93 -23.77 -29.00
C SER A 361 -18.89 -23.94 -27.83
N CYS A 362 -19.94 -23.12 -27.80
CA CYS A 362 -21.16 -23.38 -27.05
C CYS A 362 -21.63 -24.82 -27.31
N VAL A 363 -21.92 -25.59 -26.25
CA VAL A 363 -22.98 -26.61 -26.22
C VAL A 363 -23.50 -26.73 -24.78
N THR A 364 -24.80 -26.53 -24.65
CA THR A 364 -25.68 -26.83 -23.51
C THR A 364 -25.73 -28.31 -23.16
N ASP A 365 -25.92 -28.59 -21.87
CA ASP A 365 -26.51 -29.80 -21.28
C ASP A 365 -25.98 -31.18 -21.69
N GLY A 366 -25.53 -31.91 -20.68
CA GLY A 366 -25.25 -33.34 -20.79
C GLY A 366 -24.79 -33.91 -19.46
N TYR A 367 -25.74 -34.42 -18.69
CA TYR A 367 -25.51 -35.48 -17.70
C TYR A 367 -24.75 -36.63 -18.38
N ALA A 368 -23.41 -36.58 -18.33
CA ALA A 368 -22.55 -37.64 -18.80
C ALA A 368 -21.58 -37.99 -17.68
N LYS A 369 -21.93 -39.07 -16.97
CA LYS A 369 -21.00 -39.90 -16.20
C LYS A 369 -19.74 -40.13 -17.03
N SER A 370 -18.63 -39.50 -16.67
CA SER A 370 -17.30 -40.00 -17.02
C SER A 370 -16.66 -40.53 -15.75
N HIS A 371 -16.55 -41.85 -15.68
CA HIS A 371 -15.80 -42.61 -14.68
C HIS A 371 -14.27 -42.40 -14.81
N ALA A 372 -13.82 -41.15 -14.73
CA ALA A 372 -12.45 -40.81 -14.33
C ALA A 372 -12.58 -40.21 -12.93
N GLY A 373 -11.71 -40.57 -11.98
CA GLY A 373 -11.80 -40.05 -10.61
C GLY A 373 -11.91 -38.53 -10.66
N ALA A 374 -12.86 -37.95 -9.92
CA ALA A 374 -13.17 -36.51 -9.99
C ALA A 374 -11.93 -35.61 -9.81
N ASP A 375 -10.87 -36.13 -9.18
CA ASP A 375 -9.58 -35.45 -8.95
C ASP A 375 -8.69 -35.35 -10.21
N ASP A 376 -8.83 -36.24 -11.21
CA ASP A 376 -7.99 -36.22 -12.43
C ASP A 376 -8.28 -35.01 -13.34
N ASN A 377 -9.45 -34.39 -13.17
CA ASN A 377 -9.94 -33.26 -13.97
C ASN A 377 -9.37 -31.91 -13.54
N TYR A 378 -8.73 -31.85 -12.38
CA TYR A 378 -8.21 -30.61 -11.80
C TYR A 378 -6.71 -30.71 -11.56
N SER A 379 -6.05 -29.57 -11.50
CA SER A 379 -4.65 -29.46 -11.09
C SER A 379 -4.57 -28.45 -9.97
N TRP A 380 -4.17 -28.93 -8.79
CA TRP A 380 -4.08 -28.16 -7.56
C TRP A 380 -2.67 -27.57 -7.42
N MET A 381 -2.60 -26.25 -7.29
CA MET A 381 -1.32 -25.53 -7.11
C MET A 381 -1.09 -25.14 -5.65
N TYR A 382 -2.15 -25.10 -4.86
CA TYR A 382 -2.08 -24.83 -3.43
C TYR A 382 -2.98 -25.80 -2.68
N VAL A 383 -2.47 -26.27 -1.55
CA VAL A 383 -3.18 -27.09 -0.57
C VAL A 383 -2.92 -26.48 0.79
N SER A 384 -3.98 -26.15 1.53
CA SER A 384 -3.86 -25.58 2.86
C SER A 384 -3.47 -26.63 3.90
N PRO A 385 -3.02 -26.21 5.10
CA PRO A 385 -3.10 -27.07 6.30
C PRO A 385 -4.55 -27.52 6.55
N GLU A 386 -4.72 -28.54 7.38
CA GLU A 386 -6.03 -28.88 7.92
C GLU A 386 -6.43 -27.93 9.03
N PHE A 387 -7.71 -27.57 9.05
CA PHE A 387 -8.30 -26.76 10.09
C PHE A 387 -9.36 -27.56 10.85
N PRO A 388 -9.34 -27.57 12.19
CA PRO A 388 -10.42 -28.19 12.95
C PRO A 388 -11.72 -27.41 12.74
N MET A 389 -12.83 -28.12 12.59
CA MET A 389 -14.17 -27.54 12.49
C MET A 389 -14.94 -27.80 13.78
N VAL A 390 -15.55 -26.74 14.32
CA VAL A 390 -16.37 -26.83 15.54
C VAL A 390 -17.75 -27.36 15.18
N GLN A 391 -18.34 -28.18 16.04
CA GLN A 391 -19.66 -28.80 15.84
C GLN A 391 -20.78 -27.84 16.27
N GLU A 392 -20.79 -26.62 15.73
CA GLU A 392 -21.75 -25.56 16.05
C GLU A 392 -22.36 -24.96 14.76
N ASN A 393 -23.67 -24.67 14.77
CA ASN A 393 -24.39 -24.03 13.67
C ASN A 393 -24.13 -22.52 13.63
N VAL A 394 -22.86 -22.17 13.40
CA VAL A 394 -22.38 -20.80 13.29
C VAL A 394 -21.45 -20.69 12.10
N LEU A 395 -21.41 -19.53 11.46
CA LEU A 395 -20.48 -19.27 10.37
C LEU A 395 -19.05 -19.22 10.91
N GLN A 396 -18.25 -20.24 10.59
CA GLN A 396 -16.86 -20.36 11.03
C GLN A 396 -15.92 -19.80 9.96
N SER A 397 -14.95 -19.00 10.39
CA SER A 397 -13.94 -18.41 9.49
C SER A 397 -12.62 -19.17 9.53
N PHE A 398 -12.24 -19.75 8.39
CA PHE A 398 -10.99 -20.46 8.21
C PHE A 398 -9.99 -19.55 7.50
N LYS A 399 -9.17 -18.85 8.30
CA LYS A 399 -8.12 -17.95 7.80
C LYS A 399 -6.90 -18.73 7.34
N LEU A 400 -6.46 -18.45 6.11
CA LEU A 400 -5.24 -19.07 5.58
C LEU A 400 -4.01 -18.46 6.25
N PRO A 401 -2.89 -19.21 6.40
CA PRO A 401 -1.67 -18.71 7.04
C PRO A 401 -1.10 -17.45 6.37
N ARG A 402 -1.37 -17.29 5.07
CA ARG A 402 -1.09 -16.10 4.27
C ARG A 402 -2.12 -16.01 3.13
N PRO A 403 -2.33 -14.83 2.54
CA PRO A 403 -3.15 -14.69 1.33
C PRO A 403 -2.61 -15.58 0.20
N VAL A 404 -3.51 -16.26 -0.50
CA VAL A 404 -3.17 -17.19 -1.57
C VAL A 404 -3.72 -16.69 -2.89
N ILE A 405 -2.88 -16.66 -3.92
CA ILE A 405 -3.31 -16.37 -5.29
C ILE A 405 -3.83 -17.68 -5.91
N CYS A 406 -5.14 -17.80 -6.06
CA CYS A 406 -5.77 -18.87 -6.81
C CYS A 406 -5.71 -18.54 -8.31
N ILE A 407 -4.97 -19.37 -9.05
CA ILE A 407 -4.85 -19.28 -10.51
C ILE A 407 -5.67 -20.42 -11.12
N GLY A 408 -6.58 -20.10 -12.03
CA GLY A 408 -7.55 -21.04 -12.61
C GLY A 408 -8.98 -20.85 -12.14
N GLY A 409 -9.17 -20.21 -10.99
CA GLY A 409 -10.50 -19.91 -10.45
C GLY A 409 -11.27 -21.13 -9.95
N MET A 410 -10.57 -22.17 -9.48
CA MET A 410 -11.20 -23.35 -8.86
C MET A 410 -10.76 -23.49 -7.41
N VAL A 411 -11.72 -23.77 -6.53
CA VAL A 411 -11.49 -24.11 -5.12
C VAL A 411 -12.21 -25.40 -4.80
N GLN A 412 -11.55 -26.30 -4.09
CA GLN A 412 -12.14 -27.51 -3.54
C GLN A 412 -11.97 -27.53 -2.03
N ILE A 413 -13.06 -27.82 -1.34
CA ILE A 413 -13.13 -27.98 0.11
C ILE A 413 -13.16 -29.47 0.39
N GLU A 414 -12.15 -30.00 1.08
CA GLU A 414 -12.11 -31.36 1.58
C GLU A 414 -12.61 -31.39 3.03
N LEU A 415 -13.44 -32.37 3.34
CA LEU A 415 -14.18 -32.52 4.58
C LEU A 415 -13.82 -33.89 5.17
N SER A 416 -13.00 -33.88 6.20
CA SER A 416 -12.48 -35.10 6.82
C SER A 416 -13.26 -35.44 8.08
N GLY A 417 -13.44 -36.74 8.32
CA GLY A 417 -14.10 -37.22 9.53
C GLY A 417 -15.58 -36.87 9.60
N VAL A 418 -16.23 -36.69 8.44
CA VAL A 418 -17.68 -36.80 8.26
C VAL A 418 -18.10 -38.14 8.88
N ASP A 419 -18.88 -38.12 9.97
CA ASP A 419 -19.00 -39.26 10.89
C ASP A 419 -19.65 -40.49 10.21
N ILE A 420 -18.92 -41.61 10.21
CA ILE A 420 -19.32 -42.88 9.59
C ILE A 420 -19.53 -43.90 10.71
N ARG A 421 -20.80 -44.09 11.07
CA ARG A 421 -21.36 -45.15 11.94
C ARG A 421 -21.35 -44.87 13.45
N GLU A 422 -22.50 -44.48 13.99
CA GLU A 422 -23.46 -45.40 14.62
C GLU A 422 -24.86 -44.75 14.63
N THR A 423 -25.82 -45.39 13.95
CA THR A 423 -27.25 -45.01 13.85
C THR A 423 -27.56 -43.62 13.26
N VAL A 424 -27.38 -43.52 11.93
CA VAL A 424 -27.92 -42.49 11.01
C VAL A 424 -27.38 -41.08 11.33
N TRP A 425 -26.67 -40.41 10.44
CA TRP A 425 -27.22 -39.47 9.46
C TRP A 425 -26.03 -38.66 8.90
N ASN A 426 -26.24 -38.14 7.70
CA ASN A 426 -25.26 -37.62 6.75
C ASN A 426 -24.65 -36.27 7.16
N SER A 427 -23.46 -35.94 6.68
CA SER A 427 -22.85 -34.63 6.95
C SER A 427 -23.42 -33.53 6.08
N VAL A 428 -23.72 -32.38 6.70
CA VAL A 428 -24.49 -31.30 6.09
C VAL A 428 -23.78 -29.94 6.24
N LEU A 429 -23.55 -29.22 5.14
CA LEU A 429 -22.76 -27.98 5.15
C LEU A 429 -23.41 -26.84 4.38
N LYS A 430 -22.99 -25.62 4.73
CA LYS A 430 -23.47 -24.38 4.16
C LYS A 430 -22.37 -23.31 4.03
N TYR A 431 -22.41 -22.53 2.96
CA TYR A 431 -21.52 -21.38 2.74
C TYR A 431 -22.32 -20.09 2.89
N PHE A 432 -21.69 -19.04 3.41
CA PHE A 432 -22.31 -17.73 3.55
C PHE A 432 -21.40 -16.68 2.91
N PRO A 433 -21.88 -15.98 1.86
CA PRO A 433 -21.20 -14.80 1.36
C PRO A 433 -21.16 -13.68 2.41
N ASP A 434 -20.08 -12.91 2.46
CA ASP A 434 -19.84 -11.83 3.42
C ASP A 434 -20.90 -10.72 3.28
N ALA A 435 -21.66 -10.47 4.35
CA ALA A 435 -22.47 -9.27 4.47
C ALA A 435 -21.55 -8.10 4.84
N SER A 436 -21.52 -7.07 4.01
CA SER A 436 -20.67 -5.88 4.18
C SER A 436 -20.89 -5.19 5.53
N SER A 437 -20.03 -5.45 6.52
CA SER A 437 -19.84 -4.61 7.69
C SER A 437 -18.55 -3.79 7.49
N ILE A 438 -18.73 -2.49 7.27
CA ILE A 438 -17.64 -1.51 7.17
C ILE A 438 -17.18 -1.20 8.59
N GLU A 439 -15.99 -1.65 8.95
CA GLU A 439 -15.19 -1.07 10.02
C GLU A 439 -13.79 -0.81 9.47
N ASP A 440 -13.52 0.46 9.19
CA ASP A 440 -12.21 0.97 8.79
C ASP A 440 -11.33 1.11 10.05
N GLU A 441 -10.48 0.13 10.33
CA GLU A 441 -9.32 0.35 11.21
C GLU A 441 -8.18 0.98 10.41
N ALA A 442 -8.00 2.29 10.61
CA ALA A 442 -6.82 3.01 10.17
C ALA A 442 -5.58 2.46 10.89
N ARG A 443 -4.81 1.61 10.20
CA ARG A 443 -3.47 1.21 10.65
C ARG A 443 -2.46 2.30 10.30
N GLU A 444 -2.02 2.99 11.34
CA GLU A 444 -0.87 3.88 11.32
C GLU A 444 0.39 3.08 10.94
N SER A 445 1.11 3.53 9.90
CA SER A 445 2.36 2.92 9.45
C SER A 445 3.42 3.05 10.54
N GLN A 446 3.79 1.95 11.19
CA GLN A 446 4.89 1.94 12.17
C GLN A 446 6.24 2.00 11.45
N TRP A 447 6.80 3.21 11.36
CA TRP A 447 8.14 3.52 10.84
C TRP A 447 9.29 2.99 11.71
N HIS A 448 9.02 2.23 12.78
CA HIS A 448 10.04 1.81 13.76
C HIS A 448 10.71 0.45 13.50
N ALA A 449 10.17 -0.38 12.60
CA ALA A 449 10.77 -1.66 12.23
C ALA A 449 12.01 -1.65 11.27
N PRO A 450 12.25 -0.63 10.42
CA PRO A 450 13.38 -0.61 9.49
C PRO A 450 14.77 -0.53 10.17
N ALA A 451 14.88 0.24 11.25
CA ALA A 451 16.15 0.53 11.94
C ALA A 451 16.83 -0.74 12.49
N ALA A 452 16.04 -1.67 13.05
CA ALA A 452 16.56 -2.89 13.66
C ALA A 452 17.12 -3.90 12.62
N ARG A 453 16.60 -3.91 11.39
CA ARG A 453 17.02 -4.88 10.35
C ARG A 453 18.25 -4.44 9.57
N ILE A 454 18.45 -3.13 9.40
CA ILE A 454 19.64 -2.60 8.71
C ILE A 454 20.90 -2.84 9.56
N ARG A 455 20.78 -2.80 10.90
CA ARG A 455 21.89 -3.09 11.83
C ARG A 455 22.40 -4.54 11.73
N HIS A 456 21.58 -5.49 11.26
CA HIS A 456 21.94 -6.92 11.19
C HIS A 456 22.81 -7.28 9.97
N TRP A 457 22.94 -6.38 8.99
CA TRP A 457 23.77 -6.56 7.79
C TRP A 457 25.20 -5.98 7.94
N GLY A 458 25.49 -5.30 9.05
CA GLY A 458 26.72 -4.55 9.29
C GLY A 458 27.77 -5.30 10.11
N ALA A 459 28.27 -6.45 9.64
CA ALA A 459 29.52 -7.04 10.17
C ALA A 459 30.68 -7.00 9.16
N GLY A 460 30.55 -6.23 8.08
CA GLY A 460 31.59 -6.13 7.05
C GLY A 460 31.65 -4.76 6.40
N ARG A 461 32.74 -4.03 6.70
CA ARG A 461 33.25 -2.77 6.09
C ARG A 461 32.69 -1.47 6.70
N GLY A 462 33.57 -0.82 7.47
CA GLY A 462 33.29 0.25 8.43
C GLY A 462 33.14 1.67 7.88
N TRP A 463 32.25 1.89 6.91
CA TRP A 463 31.78 3.24 6.53
C TRP A 463 30.26 3.39 6.70
N ASN A 464 29.51 2.29 6.73
CA ASN A 464 28.05 2.31 6.83
C ASN A 464 27.54 2.55 8.27
N GLN A 465 28.35 2.32 9.29
CA GLN A 465 27.90 2.42 10.69
C GLN A 465 27.67 3.87 11.15
N GLU A 466 28.49 4.81 10.68
CA GLU A 466 28.38 6.24 11.04
C GLU A 466 27.11 6.88 10.47
N ILE A 467 26.73 6.49 9.24
CA ILE A 467 25.49 6.95 8.59
C ILE A 467 24.25 6.39 9.30
N LEU A 468 24.30 5.11 9.70
CA LEU A 468 23.21 4.47 10.45
C LEU A 468 23.05 5.07 11.86
N ASN A 469 24.14 5.44 12.52
CA ASN A 469 24.13 6.13 13.80
C ASN A 469 23.58 7.57 13.69
N ALA A 470 23.84 8.25 12.57
CA ALA A 470 23.27 9.57 12.30
C ALA A 470 21.75 9.53 12.03
N TRP A 471 21.22 8.44 11.46
CA TRP A 471 19.81 8.30 11.12
C TRP A 471 18.94 7.72 12.24
N PHE A 472 19.50 6.82 13.05
CA PHE A 472 18.72 6.05 14.03
C PHE A 472 19.24 6.17 15.48
N GLY A 473 20.23 7.03 15.73
CA GLY A 473 20.90 7.16 17.02
C GLY A 473 21.87 6.01 17.32
N PRO A 474 22.84 6.21 18.25
CA PRO A 474 23.74 5.15 18.70
C PRO A 474 22.96 4.01 19.37
N ALA A 475 23.47 2.77 19.25
CA ALA A 475 22.90 1.64 19.97
C ALA A 475 23.29 1.72 21.46
N ASP A 476 22.33 1.59 22.37
CA ASP A 476 22.63 1.35 23.79
C ASP A 476 23.33 0.00 23.89
N VAL A 477 24.63 0.05 24.17
CA VAL A 477 25.39 -1.09 24.64
C VAL A 477 25.10 -1.17 26.14
N SER A 478 24.12 -1.97 26.52
CA SER A 478 24.04 -2.45 27.89
C SER A 478 25.17 -3.47 28.07
N ASP A 479 26.32 -3.00 28.55
CA ASP A 479 27.35 -3.87 29.08
C ASP A 479 26.73 -4.62 30.29
N GLY A 480 26.49 -5.92 30.10
CA GLY A 480 26.25 -6.82 31.21
C GLY A 480 27.60 -7.08 31.88
N GLU A 481 27.87 -6.38 32.97
CA GLU A 481 28.92 -6.77 33.91
C GLU A 481 28.47 -8.07 34.57
N ASP A 482 29.09 -9.19 34.20
CA ASP A 482 28.98 -10.47 34.89
C ASP A 482 29.68 -10.32 36.25
N GLU A 483 28.89 -10.12 37.33
CA GLU A 483 29.34 -10.32 38.70
C GLU A 483 29.53 -11.83 38.95
N ASP A 484 30.80 -12.23 38.96
CA ASP A 484 31.28 -13.54 39.37
C ASP A 484 31.27 -13.63 40.91
N ASP A 485 30.11 -13.99 41.49
CA ASP A 485 30.03 -14.43 42.88
C ASP A 485 30.29 -15.94 42.94
N GLY A 486 31.57 -16.26 43.15
CA GLY A 486 31.97 -17.56 43.65
C GLY A 486 31.60 -17.70 45.13
N ASP A 487 30.83 -18.73 45.44
CA ASP A 487 30.80 -19.33 46.78
C ASP A 487 31.05 -20.83 46.68
N GLU A 488 32.07 -21.22 47.45
CA GLU A 488 32.62 -22.55 47.64
C GLU A 488 31.69 -23.49 48.44
N GLU A 489 32.14 -24.76 48.48
CA GLU A 489 31.84 -25.80 49.48
C GLU A 489 30.50 -26.56 49.36
N SER A 490 30.44 -27.89 49.36
CA SER A 490 31.45 -28.89 49.73
C SER A 490 31.02 -30.31 49.29
N PHE A 491 32.04 -31.08 48.88
CA PHE A 491 32.25 -32.52 49.06
C PHE A 491 31.06 -33.44 49.38
N ALA A 492 30.79 -34.39 48.47
CA ALA A 492 30.97 -35.84 48.68
C ALA A 492 30.87 -36.60 47.36
#